data_AF-A0A550GTQ2-F1
#
_entry.id   AF-A0A550GTQ2-F1
#
_cell.length_a   1.000
_cell.length_b   1.000
_cell.length_c   1.000
_cell.angle_alpha   90.00
_cell.angle_beta   90.00
_cell.angle_gamma   90.00
#
_symmetry.space_group_name_H-M   'P 1'
#
loop_
_entity.id
_entity.type
_entity.pdbx_description
1 polymer ?
#
loop_
_entity_poly.entity_id
_entity_poly.type
_entity_poly.pdbx_seq_one_letter_code
_entity_poly.pdbx_strand_id
1 'polypeptide(L)'
;MISKLRRNRIAYRSQNSDLPISYEIIGDIGIIRIFSNNLSTPMELKHLSISLMKSHKNIKTVLFQSGAIEGIFRLRKLIYISGEKKTHTIHREHNCLFLVDVEKCYFSPRLSYERKRVSSEIKKKEIIVNMFAGVGSFSIIIVKRIESAKVYSIDLNPLAINFMKRNIRLNRVYNKIIPLLGDAKMIIDNTLQGIAD
;
A
#
# COMPACT_ATOMS: atom_id res chain seq x y z
N MET A 1 32.09 -0.22 -9.29
CA MET A 1 31.13 -1.33 -9.41
C MET A 1 29.77 -0.88 -8.85
N ILE A 2 29.12 0.09 -9.51
CA ILE A 2 27.94 0.81 -8.99
C ILE A 2 26.67 0.30 -9.67
N SER A 3 25.86 -0.39 -8.85
CA SER A 3 24.42 -0.68 -8.92
C SER A 3 23.66 -0.47 -10.23
N LYS A 4 23.36 -1.60 -10.89
CA LYS A 4 22.16 -1.81 -11.72
C LYS A 4 20.89 -1.58 -10.88
N LEU A 5 20.38 -0.36 -10.82
CA LEU A 5 18.99 -0.07 -10.50
C LEU A 5 18.30 0.36 -11.80
N ARG A 6 17.92 -0.64 -12.61
CA ARG A 6 17.05 -0.44 -13.78
C ARG A 6 15.70 0.05 -13.25
N ARG A 7 15.49 1.36 -13.28
CA ARG A 7 14.19 1.99 -13.12
C ARG A 7 13.22 1.34 -14.10
N ASN A 8 12.04 0.94 -13.61
CA ASN A 8 10.89 0.53 -14.41
C ASN A 8 10.52 1.63 -15.43
N ARG A 9 11.19 1.67 -16.58
CA ARG A 9 10.89 2.57 -17.68
C ARG A 9 9.82 1.91 -18.55
N ILE A 10 8.62 2.48 -18.55
CA ILE A 10 7.66 2.26 -19.64
C ILE A 10 8.28 2.91 -20.88
N ALA A 11 8.42 2.16 -21.96
CA ALA A 11 8.83 2.70 -23.25
C ALA A 11 7.64 3.48 -23.85
N TYR A 12 7.42 4.71 -23.38
CA TYR A 12 6.57 5.68 -24.07
C TYR A 12 7.48 6.81 -24.55
N ARG A 13 7.85 6.77 -25.84
CA ARG A 13 8.47 7.91 -26.53
C ARG A 13 7.35 8.89 -26.90
N SER A 14 6.98 9.75 -25.94
CA SER A 14 6.39 11.04 -26.28
C SER A 14 7.44 11.89 -26.98
N GLN A 15 7.04 12.77 -27.89
CA GLN A 15 7.92 13.78 -28.50
C GLN A 15 8.52 14.76 -27.47
N ASN A 16 8.19 14.64 -26.17
CA ASN A 16 8.90 15.26 -25.04
C ASN A 16 9.54 14.17 -24.16
N SER A 17 10.86 13.98 -24.32
CA SER A 17 11.64 12.85 -23.83
C SER A 17 11.95 12.79 -22.33
N ASP A 18 11.49 13.74 -21.50
CA ASP A 18 11.94 13.89 -20.11
C ASP A 18 10.85 14.11 -19.07
N LEU A 19 9.63 13.60 -19.29
CA LEU A 19 8.64 13.59 -18.20
C LEU A 19 9.04 12.49 -17.19
N PRO A 20 9.37 12.82 -15.92
CA PRO A 20 9.55 11.83 -14.88
C PRO A 20 8.19 11.15 -14.62
N ILE A 21 8.01 9.97 -15.22
CA ILE A 21 6.83 9.13 -15.03
C ILE A 21 7.22 7.99 -14.09
N SER A 22 6.40 7.75 -13.08
CA SER A 22 6.47 6.54 -12.27
C SER A 22 5.12 5.86 -12.24
N TYR A 23 5.12 4.56 -11.96
CA TYR A 23 3.89 3.84 -11.70
C TYR A 23 4.10 2.86 -10.55
N GLU A 24 3.01 2.46 -9.93
CA GLU A 24 2.95 1.41 -8.94
C GLU A 24 1.90 0.38 -9.36
N ILE A 25 2.12 -0.88 -9.00
CA ILE A 25 1.17 -1.97 -9.25
C ILE A 25 0.75 -2.52 -7.89
N ILE A 26 -0.55 -2.48 -7.62
CA ILE A 26 -1.16 -3.03 -6.41
C ILE A 26 -2.16 -4.07 -6.88
N GLY A 27 -1.80 -5.36 -6.78
CA GLY A 27 -2.66 -6.43 -7.28
C GLY A 27 -2.82 -6.32 -8.80
N ASP A 28 -4.06 -6.12 -9.24
CA ASP A 28 -4.43 -5.89 -10.64
C ASP A 28 -4.71 -4.41 -10.97
N ILE A 29 -4.35 -3.48 -10.08
CA ILE A 29 -4.49 -2.03 -10.28
C ILE A 29 -3.11 -1.41 -10.53
N GLY A 30 -2.97 -0.72 -11.66
CA GLY A 30 -1.84 0.16 -11.96
C GLY A 30 -2.16 1.61 -11.61
N ILE A 31 -1.27 2.30 -10.91
CA ILE A 31 -1.41 3.73 -10.58
C ILE A 31 -0.26 4.49 -11.22
N ILE A 32 -0.56 5.38 -12.16
CA ILE A 32 0.40 6.25 -12.85
C ILE A 32 0.55 7.56 -12.08
N ARG A 33 1.79 8.05 -11.97
CA ARG A 33 2.12 9.36 -11.41
C ARG A 33 3.12 10.07 -12.32
N ILE A 34 2.87 11.34 -12.59
CA ILE A 34 3.69 12.19 -13.44
C ILE A 34 4.19 13.36 -12.57
N PHE A 35 5.51 13.60 -12.58
CA PHE A 35 6.13 14.66 -11.77
C PHE A 35 6.51 15.85 -12.66
N SER A 36 5.53 16.41 -13.37
CA SER A 36 5.72 17.57 -14.23
C SER A 36 4.71 18.65 -13.89
N ASN A 37 5.13 19.91 -14.05
CA ASN A 37 4.28 21.08 -13.89
C ASN A 37 3.29 21.23 -15.05
N ASN A 38 3.55 20.55 -16.17
CA ASN A 38 2.62 20.51 -17.30
C ASN A 38 1.57 19.43 -17.06
N LEU A 39 0.29 19.83 -17.08
CA LEU A 39 -0.82 18.90 -17.04
C LEU A 39 -0.71 17.92 -18.21
N SER A 40 -0.64 16.62 -17.90
CA SER A 40 -0.71 15.59 -18.93
C SER A 40 -2.10 15.56 -19.54
N THR A 41 -2.16 15.52 -20.86
CA THR A 41 -3.42 15.48 -21.57
C THR A 41 -4.14 14.15 -21.34
N PRO A 42 -5.48 14.10 -21.42
CA PRO A 42 -6.22 12.83 -21.36
C PRO A 42 -5.73 11.79 -22.37
N MET A 43 -5.28 12.24 -23.56
CA MET A 43 -4.72 11.38 -24.59
C MET A 43 -3.40 10.72 -24.16
N GLU A 44 -2.49 11.49 -23.56
CA GLU A 44 -1.22 10.96 -23.03
C GLU A 44 -1.45 9.96 -21.91
N LEU A 45 -2.35 10.25 -20.97
CA LEU A 45 -2.69 9.32 -19.88
C LEU A 45 -3.27 8.01 -20.44
N LYS A 46 -4.12 8.08 -21.47
CA LYS A 46 -4.66 6.90 -22.16
C LYS A 46 -3.57 6.09 -22.86
N HIS A 47 -2.60 6.74 -23.52
CA HIS A 47 -1.49 6.01 -24.13
C HIS A 47 -0.59 5.33 -23.09
N LEU A 48 -0.29 6.01 -21.99
CA LEU A 48 0.47 5.44 -20.88
C LEU A 48 -0.26 4.25 -20.25
N SER A 49 -1.58 4.35 -20.08
CA SER A 49 -2.37 3.25 -19.52
C SER A 49 -2.38 2.02 -20.44
N ILE A 50 -2.54 2.21 -21.75
CA ILE A 50 -2.45 1.13 -22.74
C ILE A 50 -1.06 0.48 -22.71
N SER A 51 0.01 1.29 -22.65
CA SER A 51 1.37 0.79 -22.58
C SER A 51 1.60 -0.03 -21.30
N LEU A 52 1.12 0.47 -20.15
CA LEU A 52 1.22 -0.21 -18.86
C LEU A 52 0.48 -1.56 -18.88
N MET A 53 -0.74 -1.63 -19.39
CA MET A 53 -1.51 -2.87 -19.50
C MET A 53 -0.92 -3.84 -20.52
N LYS A 54 -0.27 -3.34 -21.59
CA LYS A 54 0.46 -4.19 -22.55
C LYS A 54 1.67 -4.85 -21.89
N SER A 55 2.42 -4.11 -21.07
CA SER A 55 3.60 -4.60 -20.35
C SER A 55 3.25 -5.53 -19.18
N HIS A 56 2.11 -5.30 -18.52
CA HIS A 56 1.68 -6.06 -17.33
C HIS A 56 0.28 -6.62 -17.52
N LYS A 57 0.20 -7.84 -18.05
CA LYS A 57 -1.07 -8.50 -18.44
C LYS A 57 -2.03 -8.74 -17.28
N ASN A 58 -1.54 -8.73 -16.05
CA ASN A 58 -2.36 -8.88 -14.85
C ASN A 58 -3.12 -7.60 -14.48
N ILE A 59 -2.74 -6.44 -15.02
CA ILE A 59 -3.40 -5.17 -14.71
C ILE A 59 -4.76 -5.14 -15.43
N LYS A 60 -5.81 -4.96 -14.64
CA LYS A 60 -7.20 -4.82 -15.10
C LYS A 60 -7.70 -3.40 -14.99
N THR A 61 -7.10 -2.56 -14.15
CA THR A 61 -7.51 -1.17 -13.95
C THR A 61 -6.28 -0.26 -13.93
N VAL A 62 -6.38 0.88 -14.60
CA VAL A 62 -5.37 1.94 -14.52
C VAL A 62 -5.97 3.23 -13.98
N LEU A 63 -5.35 3.76 -12.95
CA LEU A 63 -5.68 5.02 -12.30
C LEU A 63 -4.52 6.00 -12.47
N PHE A 64 -4.82 7.29 -12.42
CA PHE A 64 -3.86 8.38 -12.39
C PHE A 64 -3.92 9.07 -11.04
N GLN A 65 -2.77 9.23 -10.39
CA GLN A 65 -2.65 10.02 -9.17
C GLN A 65 -2.47 11.49 -9.53
N SER A 66 -3.53 12.29 -9.39
CA SER A 66 -3.59 13.69 -9.82
C SER A 66 -3.00 14.69 -8.83
N GLY A 67 -2.62 14.24 -7.62
CA GLY A 67 -2.11 15.14 -6.59
C GLY A 67 -1.26 14.45 -5.52
N ALA A 68 -0.81 15.26 -4.57
CA ALA A 68 -0.13 14.78 -3.38
C ALA A 68 -1.07 13.92 -2.51
N ILE A 69 -0.45 13.12 -1.64
CA ILE A 69 -1.18 12.41 -0.60
C ILE A 69 -1.50 13.42 0.51
N GLU A 70 -2.77 13.55 0.87
CA GLU A 70 -3.26 14.61 1.76
C GLU A 70 -4.33 14.10 2.73
N GLY A 71 -4.73 14.98 3.64
CA GLY A 71 -5.74 14.71 4.66
C GLY A 71 -5.26 13.81 5.80
N ILE A 72 -6.09 13.72 6.84
CA ILE A 72 -5.81 12.96 8.06
C ILE A 72 -5.66 11.45 7.81
N PHE A 73 -6.27 10.92 6.76
CA PHE A 73 -6.19 9.51 6.36
C PHE A 73 -5.14 9.24 5.28
N ARG A 74 -4.39 10.27 4.84
CA ARG A 74 -3.32 10.14 3.84
C ARG A 74 -3.78 9.43 2.56
N LEU A 75 -4.90 9.88 2.00
CA LEU A 75 -5.50 9.29 0.80
C LEU A 75 -4.92 9.92 -0.49
N ARG A 76 -4.99 9.16 -1.58
CA ARG A 76 -4.58 9.60 -2.91
C ARG A 76 -5.78 10.19 -3.65
N LYS A 77 -5.57 11.30 -4.35
CA LYS A 77 -6.50 11.76 -5.40
C LYS A 77 -6.30 10.91 -6.65
N LEU A 78 -7.27 10.05 -6.97
CA LEU A 78 -7.18 9.09 -8.07
C LEU A 78 -8.23 9.37 -9.14
N ILE A 79 -7.81 9.36 -10.40
CA ILE A 79 -8.66 9.53 -11.57
C ILE A 79 -8.61 8.22 -12.36
N TYR A 80 -9.77 7.65 -12.69
CA TYR A 80 -9.84 6.49 -13.55
C TYR A 80 -9.41 6.81 -14.99
N ILE A 81 -8.58 5.95 -15.59
CA ILE A 81 -8.10 6.12 -16.97
C ILE A 81 -8.62 5.01 -17.89
N SER A 82 -8.43 3.74 -17.54
CA SER A 82 -8.83 2.62 -18.40
C SER A 82 -9.00 1.29 -17.65
N GLY A 83 -9.71 0.35 -18.28
CA GLY A 83 -9.91 -1.01 -17.79
C GLY A 83 -11.21 -1.18 -17.01
N GLU A 84 -11.22 -2.05 -16.00
CA GLU A 84 -12.35 -2.22 -15.09
C GLU A 84 -12.44 -1.03 -14.14
N LYS A 85 -13.62 -0.43 -13.99
CA LYS A 85 -13.81 0.70 -13.06
C LYS A 85 -13.95 0.22 -11.61
N LYS A 86 -12.81 -0.02 -10.95
CA LYS A 86 -12.72 -0.44 -9.55
C LYS A 86 -11.53 0.20 -8.84
N THR A 87 -11.57 0.22 -7.51
CA THR A 87 -10.49 0.74 -6.65
C THR A 87 -9.99 -0.29 -5.64
N HIS A 88 -10.60 -1.47 -5.59
CA HIS A 88 -10.20 -2.53 -4.67
C HIS A 88 -9.58 -3.72 -5.39
N THR A 89 -8.63 -4.36 -4.73
CA THR A 89 -7.84 -5.47 -5.28
C THR A 89 -7.20 -6.31 -4.18
N ILE A 90 -6.65 -7.47 -4.53
CA ILE A 90 -5.81 -8.28 -3.66
C ILE A 90 -4.36 -8.14 -4.10
N HIS A 91 -3.53 -7.54 -3.25
CA HIS A 91 -2.08 -7.48 -3.42
C HIS A 91 -1.41 -8.66 -2.71
N ARG A 92 -0.43 -9.29 -3.36
CA ARG A 92 0.35 -10.39 -2.77
C ARG A 92 1.77 -9.92 -2.50
N GLU A 93 2.23 -10.16 -1.28
CA GLU A 93 3.58 -9.79 -0.86
C GLU A 93 4.03 -10.67 0.31
N HIS A 94 5.28 -11.16 0.29
CA HIS A 94 5.85 -12.01 1.36
C HIS A 94 4.95 -13.16 1.80
N ASN A 95 4.36 -13.88 0.83
CA ASN A 95 3.39 -14.97 1.07
C ASN A 95 2.13 -14.57 1.84
N CYS A 96 1.85 -13.27 1.93
CA CYS A 96 0.65 -12.69 2.51
C CYS A 96 -0.25 -12.12 1.41
N LEU A 97 -1.54 -12.05 1.71
CA LEU A 97 -2.56 -11.46 0.85
C LEU A 97 -3.14 -10.21 1.51
N PHE A 98 -3.24 -9.13 0.77
CA PHE A 98 -3.77 -7.85 1.25
C PHE A 98 -4.90 -7.40 0.34
N LEU A 99 -6.12 -7.50 0.84
CA LEU A 99 -7.23 -6.76 0.28
C LEU A 99 -7.06 -5.27 0.60
N VAL A 100 -7.07 -4.45 -0.44
CA VAL A 100 -6.83 -3.01 -0.36
C VAL A 100 -7.83 -2.30 -1.26
N ASP A 101 -8.39 -1.19 -0.78
CA ASP A 101 -9.02 -0.18 -1.63
C ASP A 101 -8.07 1.03 -1.72
N VAL A 102 -7.51 1.27 -2.90
CA VAL A 102 -6.43 2.25 -3.11
C VAL A 102 -6.90 3.70 -3.03
N GLU A 103 -8.21 3.93 -3.10
CA GLU A 103 -8.82 5.25 -2.92
C GLU A 103 -9.11 5.51 -1.44
N LYS A 104 -9.54 4.47 -0.72
CA LYS A 104 -10.04 4.59 0.67
C LYS A 104 -9.00 4.30 1.75
N CYS A 105 -7.88 3.68 1.39
CA CYS A 105 -6.83 3.29 2.32
C CYS A 105 -5.45 3.61 1.76
N TYR A 106 -4.55 4.11 2.60
CA TYR A 106 -3.15 4.22 2.22
C TYR A 106 -2.50 2.83 2.11
N PHE A 107 -1.88 2.56 0.97
CA PHE A 107 -1.02 1.40 0.75
C PHE A 107 0.07 1.76 -0.25
N SER A 108 1.29 1.28 0.01
CA SER A 108 2.40 1.37 -0.95
C SER A 108 3.15 0.04 -1.03
N PRO A 109 3.30 -0.52 -2.25
CA PRO A 109 4.13 -1.70 -2.48
C PRO A 109 5.62 -1.37 -2.33
N ARG A 110 6.02 -0.09 -2.39
CA ARG A 110 7.43 0.34 -2.23
C ARG A 110 7.98 0.05 -0.84
N LEU A 111 7.11 -0.02 0.17
CA LEU A 111 7.48 -0.37 1.54
C LEU A 111 7.66 -1.89 1.74
N SER A 112 7.60 -2.69 0.69
CA SER A 112 7.68 -4.13 0.82
C SER A 112 8.98 -4.61 1.45
N TYR A 113 10.10 -4.02 1.04
CA TYR A 113 11.39 -4.33 1.63
C TYR A 113 11.43 -3.96 3.13
N GLU A 114 10.96 -2.77 3.49
CA GLU A 114 10.92 -2.32 4.89
C GLU A 114 10.04 -3.20 5.76
N ARG A 115 8.88 -3.65 5.26
CA ARG A 115 8.03 -4.61 5.98
C ARG A 115 8.77 -5.90 6.30
N LYS A 116 9.53 -6.42 5.34
CA LYS A 116 10.36 -7.62 5.55
C LYS A 116 11.49 -7.35 6.54
N ARG A 117 12.20 -6.23 6.40
CA ARG A 117 13.31 -5.84 7.29
C ARG A 117 12.84 -5.73 8.73
N VAL A 118 11.81 -4.94 9.00
CA VAL A 118 11.23 -4.79 10.35
C VAL A 118 10.78 -6.14 10.90
N SER A 119 10.08 -6.96 10.11
CA SER A 119 9.66 -8.29 10.58
C SER A 119 10.81 -9.24 10.92
N SER A 120 12.01 -9.01 10.39
CA SER A 120 13.18 -9.83 10.66
C SER A 120 13.88 -9.49 11.97
N GLU A 121 13.61 -8.31 12.52
CA GLU A 121 14.18 -7.80 13.76
C GLU A 121 13.33 -8.19 14.99
N ILE A 122 12.07 -8.57 14.78
CA ILE A 122 11.13 -8.98 15.84
C ILE A 122 11.48 -10.37 16.39
N LYS A 123 11.53 -10.47 17.72
CA LYS A 123 11.78 -11.74 18.43
C LYS A 123 10.48 -12.45 18.80
N LYS A 124 10.62 -13.73 19.15
CA LYS A 124 9.49 -14.55 19.61
C LYS A 124 8.86 -13.95 20.87
N LYS A 125 7.53 -14.00 20.95
CA LYS A 125 6.73 -13.53 22.09
C LYS A 125 6.79 -12.02 22.36
N GLU A 126 7.35 -11.22 21.45
CA GLU A 126 7.27 -9.75 21.57
C GLU A 126 5.84 -9.24 21.40
N ILE A 127 5.54 -8.14 22.11
CA ILE A 127 4.32 -7.37 21.98
C ILE A 127 4.66 -6.08 21.22
N ILE A 128 4.02 -5.87 20.07
CA ILE A 128 4.33 -4.75 19.17
C ILE A 128 3.15 -3.79 19.12
N VAL A 129 3.42 -2.48 19.15
CA VAL A 129 2.45 -1.45 18.82
C VAL A 129 2.73 -0.89 17.43
N ASN A 130 1.80 -1.10 16.50
CA ASN A 130 1.82 -0.52 15.17
C ASN A 130 0.84 0.67 15.13
N MET A 131 1.38 1.88 15.30
CA MET A 131 0.60 3.10 15.51
C MET A 131 -0.23 3.56 14.29
N PHE A 132 0.21 3.22 13.07
CA PHE A 132 -0.40 3.65 11.81
C PHE A 132 -0.50 2.46 10.86
N ALA A 133 -1.33 1.51 11.24
CA ALA A 133 -1.30 0.16 10.69
C ALA A 133 -1.91 0.05 9.29
N GLY A 134 -2.73 1.02 8.86
CA GLY A 134 -3.47 1.00 7.61
C GLY A 134 -4.27 -0.29 7.47
N VAL A 135 -4.08 -0.98 6.35
CA VAL A 135 -4.71 -2.29 6.08
C VAL A 135 -4.05 -3.47 6.82
N GLY A 136 -3.14 -3.20 7.76
CA GLY A 136 -2.46 -4.21 8.59
C GLY A 136 -1.21 -4.83 7.99
N SER A 137 -0.59 -4.21 6.97
CA SER A 137 0.45 -4.86 6.17
C SER A 137 1.70 -5.26 6.98
N PHE A 138 2.21 -4.35 7.82
CA PHE A 138 3.32 -4.66 8.74
C PHE A 138 2.93 -5.77 9.73
N SER A 139 1.82 -5.60 10.43
CA SER A 139 1.37 -6.52 11.49
C SER A 139 1.14 -7.94 11.00
N ILE A 140 0.53 -8.09 9.81
CA ILE A 140 0.30 -9.41 9.21
C ILE A 140 1.61 -10.07 8.81
N ILE A 141 2.54 -9.34 8.21
CA ILE A 141 3.85 -9.92 7.83
C ILE A 141 4.64 -10.33 9.08
N ILE A 142 4.63 -9.51 10.13
CA ILE A 142 5.26 -9.84 11.42
C ILE A 142 4.70 -11.15 11.97
N VAL A 143 3.37 -11.26 12.12
CA VAL A 143 2.73 -12.44 12.72
C VAL A 143 2.84 -13.68 11.84
N LYS A 144 2.84 -13.53 10.50
CA LYS A 144 3.05 -14.66 9.59
C LYS A 144 4.47 -15.23 9.68
N ARG A 145 5.45 -14.42 10.07
CA ARG A 145 6.84 -14.83 10.29
C ARG A 145 7.09 -15.33 11.71
N ILE A 146 6.56 -14.61 12.70
CA ILE A 146 6.74 -14.87 14.14
C ILE A 146 5.36 -15.15 14.74
N GLU A 147 4.96 -16.42 14.68
CA GLU A 147 3.63 -16.86 15.11
C GLU A 147 3.31 -16.55 16.59
N SER A 148 4.33 -16.46 17.44
CA SER A 148 4.19 -16.13 18.85
C SER A 148 4.11 -14.64 19.16
N ALA A 149 4.29 -13.75 18.17
CA ALA A 149 4.19 -12.31 18.39
C ALA A 149 2.73 -11.86 18.51
N LYS A 150 2.49 -10.81 19.30
CA LYS A 150 1.19 -10.13 19.42
C LYS A 150 1.33 -8.68 18.96
N VAL A 151 0.41 -8.21 18.14
CA VAL A 151 0.47 -6.86 17.58
C VAL A 151 -0.82 -6.09 17.87
N TYR A 152 -0.71 -4.94 18.51
CA TYR A 152 -1.78 -3.95 18.59
C TYR A 152 -1.65 -3.02 17.39
N SER A 153 -2.67 -2.98 16.54
CA SER A 153 -2.65 -2.27 15.26
C SER A 153 -3.65 -1.13 15.31
N ILE A 154 -3.13 0.09 15.40
CA ILE A 154 -3.92 1.30 15.52
C ILE A 154 -4.02 1.95 14.14
N ASP A 155 -5.21 2.44 13.79
CA ASP A 155 -5.36 3.37 12.67
C ASP A 155 -6.56 4.28 12.90
N LEU A 156 -6.44 5.53 12.46
CA LEU A 156 -7.50 6.53 12.55
C LEU A 156 -8.60 6.28 11.50
N ASN A 157 -8.26 5.65 10.37
CA ASN A 157 -9.19 5.43 9.26
C ASN A 157 -10.07 4.18 9.51
N PRO A 158 -11.39 4.33 9.71
CA PRO A 158 -12.28 3.19 9.96
C PRO A 158 -12.35 2.21 8.79
N LEU A 159 -12.16 2.69 7.55
CA LEU A 159 -12.13 1.83 6.36
C LEU A 159 -10.85 0.99 6.38
N ALA A 160 -9.70 1.56 6.72
CA ALA A 160 -8.45 0.84 6.85
C ALA A 160 -8.54 -0.27 7.91
N ILE A 161 -9.16 0.01 9.07
CA ILE A 161 -9.45 -1.00 10.10
C ILE A 161 -10.37 -2.11 9.57
N ASN A 162 -11.39 -1.78 8.78
CA ASN A 162 -12.27 -2.80 8.19
C ASN A 162 -11.52 -3.70 7.19
N PHE A 163 -10.66 -3.12 6.35
CA PHE A 163 -9.78 -3.91 5.47
C PHE A 163 -8.77 -4.74 6.26
N MET A 164 -8.20 -4.20 7.34
CA MET A 164 -7.31 -4.93 8.24
C MET A 164 -8.00 -6.14 8.85
N LYS A 165 -9.22 -6.00 9.38
CA LYS A 165 -10.00 -7.12 9.91
C LYS A 165 -10.20 -8.21 8.85
N ARG A 166 -10.52 -7.83 7.61
CA ARG A 166 -10.64 -8.78 6.48
C ARG A 166 -9.30 -9.45 6.15
N ASN A 167 -8.21 -8.69 6.18
CA ASN A 167 -6.85 -9.20 5.91
C ASN A 167 -6.36 -10.16 7.00
N ILE A 168 -6.70 -9.91 8.27
CA ILE A 168 -6.42 -10.86 9.37
C ILE A 168 -7.06 -12.22 9.09
N ARG A 169 -8.35 -12.21 8.68
CA ARG A 169 -9.06 -13.44 8.30
C ARG A 169 -8.43 -14.09 7.06
N LEU A 170 -8.16 -13.30 6.04
CA LEU A 170 -7.58 -13.76 4.77
C LEU A 170 -6.23 -14.47 4.95
N ASN A 171 -5.41 -14.03 5.92
CA ASN A 171 -4.10 -14.61 6.21
C ASN A 171 -4.11 -15.65 7.34
N ARG A 172 -5.27 -15.90 7.95
CA ARG A 172 -5.47 -16.85 9.07
C ARG A 172 -4.61 -16.52 10.30
N VAL A 173 -4.48 -15.24 10.63
CA VAL A 173 -3.69 -14.73 11.79
C VAL A 173 -4.59 -14.20 12.91
N TYR A 174 -5.69 -14.91 13.14
CA TYR A 174 -6.69 -14.59 14.16
C TYR A 174 -6.06 -14.45 15.55
N ASN A 175 -6.64 -13.58 16.39
CA ASN A 175 -6.30 -13.37 17.81
C ASN A 175 -4.86 -12.90 18.11
N LYS A 176 -4.00 -12.77 17.10
CA LYS A 176 -2.61 -12.31 17.23
C LYS A 176 -2.45 -10.83 16.89
N ILE A 177 -3.37 -10.29 16.08
CA ILE A 177 -3.41 -8.88 15.69
C ILE A 177 -4.70 -8.29 16.23
N ILE A 178 -4.59 -7.23 17.03
CA ILE A 178 -5.71 -6.54 17.67
C ILE A 178 -5.93 -5.18 16.99
N PRO A 179 -6.93 -5.04 16.12
CA PRO A 179 -7.23 -3.77 15.45
C PRO A 179 -7.88 -2.79 16.44
N LEU A 180 -7.35 -1.59 16.53
CA LEU A 180 -7.85 -0.50 17.37
C LEU A 180 -8.14 0.72 16.48
N LEU A 181 -9.39 1.17 16.47
CA LEU A 181 -9.79 2.37 15.72
C LEU A 181 -9.66 3.59 16.62
N GLY A 182 -8.85 4.56 16.20
CA GLY A 182 -8.75 5.83 16.89
C GLY A 182 -7.42 6.54 16.68
N ASP A 183 -7.25 7.65 17.38
CA ASP A 183 -5.98 8.36 17.43
C ASP A 183 -4.94 7.53 18.18
N ALA A 184 -3.74 7.42 17.60
CA ALA A 184 -2.68 6.58 18.15
C ALA A 184 -2.24 7.05 19.53
N LYS A 185 -2.11 8.36 19.74
CA LYS A 185 -1.70 8.92 21.02
C LYS A 185 -2.75 8.61 22.09
N MET A 186 -4.03 8.88 21.81
CA MET A 186 -5.10 8.60 22.76
C MET A 186 -5.22 7.12 23.12
N ILE A 187 -5.06 6.21 22.16
CA ILE A 187 -5.12 4.77 22.42
C ILE A 187 -3.92 4.31 23.25
N ILE A 188 -2.72 4.81 22.94
CA ILE A 188 -1.51 4.46 23.69
C ILE A 188 -1.64 4.92 25.14
N ASP A 189 -1.97 6.20 25.35
CA ASP A 189 -2.05 6.81 26.67
C ASP A 189 -3.13 6.13 27.54
N ASN A 190 -4.27 5.76 26.96
CA ASN A 190 -5.39 5.23 27.74
C ASN A 190 -5.42 3.70 27.85
N THR A 191 -4.77 2.97 26.93
CA THR A 191 -4.98 1.51 26.79
C THR A 191 -3.70 0.70 26.73
N LEU A 192 -2.59 1.25 26.22
CA LEU A 192 -1.38 0.45 25.91
C LEU A 192 -0.15 0.81 26.77
N GLN A 193 -0.29 1.68 27.77
CA GLN A 193 0.79 1.96 28.71
C GLN A 193 1.26 0.68 29.42
N GLY A 194 2.57 0.42 29.38
CA GLY A 194 3.20 -0.76 30.00
C GLY A 194 2.88 -2.10 29.32
N ILE A 195 2.25 -2.10 28.13
CA ILE A 195 1.90 -3.32 27.39
C ILE A 195 3.01 -3.76 26.42
N ALA A 196 3.77 -2.81 25.89
CA ALA A 196 4.92 -3.05 25.04
C ALA A 196 6.12 -2.25 25.60
N ASP A 197 7.31 -2.83 25.50
CA ASP A 197 8.58 -2.26 25.98
C ASP A 197 9.06 -1.09 25.12
#